data_AF-A0A1Z4JC48-F1
#
_entry.id   AF-A0A1Z4JC48-F1
#
_cell.length_a   1.000
_cell.length_b   1.000
_cell.length_c   1.000
_cell.angle_alpha   90.00
_cell.angle_beta   90.00
_cell.angle_gamma   90.00
#
_symmetry.space_group_name_H-M   'P 1'
#
loop_
_entity.id
_entity.type
_entity.pdbx_description
1 polymer ?
#
loop_
_entity_poly.entity_id
_entity_poly.type
_entity_poly.pdbx_seq_one_letter_code
_entity_poly.pdbx_strand_id
1 'polypeptide(L)'
;MSKYQKIYSVVRQIPYGQVATYGQVAELAGLPRQARLVGYALFRATDDTLAVPWHRVVNAKGEISMSPRREGMDHIQRSRLEAEGIVFKANQLSLNRYRWQPDLTQFD
;
A
#
# COMPACT_ATOMS: atom_id res chain seq x y z
N MET A 1 7.26 -10.66 16.46
CA MET A 1 6.72 -9.50 15.73
C MET A 1 5.23 -9.72 15.47
N SER A 2 4.37 -8.76 15.81
CA SER A 2 2.91 -8.84 15.58
C SER A 2 2.58 -8.85 14.08
N LYS A 3 1.37 -9.31 13.71
CA LYS A 3 0.94 -9.28 12.29
C LYS A 3 1.01 -7.87 11.70
N TYR A 4 0.65 -6.85 12.47
CA TYR A 4 0.71 -5.45 12.02
C TYR A 4 2.15 -4.98 11.83
N GLN A 5 3.06 -5.34 12.74
CA GLN A 5 4.47 -5.01 12.58
C GLN A 5 5.08 -5.69 11.33
N LYS A 6 4.69 -6.94 11.01
CA LYS A 6 5.10 -7.59 9.75
C LYS A 6 4.61 -6.81 8.53
N ILE A 7 3.33 -6.42 8.52
CA ILE A 7 2.72 -5.62 7.45
C ILE A 7 3.45 -4.29 7.29
N TYR A 8 3.68 -3.54 8.38
CA TYR A 8 4.37 -2.25 8.32
C TYR A 8 5.81 -2.39 7.83
N SER A 9 6.51 -3.46 8.20
CA SER A 9 7.88 -3.74 7.74
C SER A 9 7.95 -3.95 6.23
N VAL A 10 6.95 -4.64 5.64
CA VAL A 10 6.84 -4.77 4.18
C VAL A 10 6.50 -3.43 3.53
N VAL A 11 5.53 -2.69 4.07
CA VAL A 11 5.07 -1.43 3.47
C VAL A 11 6.18 -0.38 3.44
N ARG A 12 7.05 -0.34 4.45
CA ARG A 12 8.22 0.55 4.47
C ARG A 12 9.25 0.25 3.38
N GLN A 13 9.25 -0.96 2.81
CA GLN A 13 10.16 -1.33 1.73
C GLN A 13 9.64 -0.92 0.34
N ILE A 14 8.37 -0.53 0.21
CA ILE A 14 7.81 -0.10 -1.07
C ILE A 14 8.54 1.19 -1.50
N PRO A 15 9.26 1.19 -2.64
CA PRO A 15 10.03 2.35 -3.08
C PRO A 15 9.16 3.55 -3.42
N TYR A 16 9.75 4.75 -3.40
CA TYR A 16 9.12 5.96 -3.91
C TYR A 16 8.73 5.79 -5.38
N GLY A 17 7.53 6.27 -5.75
CA GLY A 17 6.98 6.16 -7.10
C GLY A 17 6.46 4.76 -7.46
N GLN A 18 6.46 3.82 -6.52
CA GLN A 18 5.94 2.47 -6.69
C GLN A 18 4.80 2.18 -5.72
N VAL A 19 3.96 1.20 -6.07
CA VAL A 19 2.82 0.77 -5.26
C VAL A 19 2.77 -0.74 -5.09
N ALA A 20 2.15 -1.21 -4.02
CA ALA A 20 1.81 -2.61 -3.84
C ALA A 20 0.30 -2.78 -3.70
N THR A 21 -0.22 -3.95 -4.02
CA THR A 21 -1.62 -4.27 -3.70
C THR A 21 -1.73 -4.81 -2.27
N TYR A 22 -2.90 -4.69 -1.64
CA TYR A 22 -3.13 -5.32 -0.32
C TYR A 22 -2.84 -6.82 -0.31
N GLY A 23 -3.13 -7.52 -1.41
CA GLY A 23 -2.82 -8.94 -1.56
C GLY A 23 -1.32 -9.21 -1.56
N GLN A 24 -0.58 -8.45 -2.37
CA GLN A 24 0.88 -8.54 -2.44
C GLN A 24 1.55 -8.25 -1.08
N VAL A 25 1.10 -7.21 -0.37
CA VAL A 25 1.64 -6.91 0.97
C VAL A 25 1.36 -8.07 1.94
N ALA A 26 0.18 -8.68 1.86
CA ALA A 26 -0.17 -9.82 2.69
C ALA A 26 0.72 -11.04 2.38
N GLU A 27 1.00 -11.33 1.11
CA GLU A 27 1.90 -12.40 0.68
C GLU A 27 3.33 -12.17 1.19
N LEU A 28 3.90 -11.00 0.93
CA LEU A 28 5.25 -10.63 1.37
C LEU A 28 5.40 -10.57 2.90
N ALA A 29 4.32 -10.29 3.63
CA ALA A 29 4.32 -10.31 5.09
C ALA A 29 4.19 -11.73 5.69
N GLY A 30 4.12 -12.77 4.87
CA GLY A 30 3.89 -14.15 5.30
C GLY A 30 2.47 -14.38 5.85
N LEU A 31 1.49 -13.62 5.34
CA LEU A 31 0.09 -13.64 5.74
C LEU A 31 -0.81 -13.85 4.51
N PRO A 32 -0.65 -14.94 3.74
CA PRO A 32 -1.38 -15.15 2.49
C PRO A 32 -2.90 -15.08 2.72
N ARG A 33 -3.62 -14.55 1.73
CA ARG A 33 -5.08 -14.34 1.75
C ARG A 33 -5.61 -13.40 2.85
N GLN A 34 -4.75 -12.68 3.57
CA GLN A 34 -5.14 -11.71 4.61
C GLN A 34 -5.11 -10.25 4.13
N ALA A 35 -5.44 -9.97 2.86
CA ALA A 35 -5.46 -8.61 2.30
C ALA A 35 -6.33 -7.62 3.13
N ARG A 36 -7.45 -8.09 3.69
CA ARG A 36 -8.31 -7.27 4.55
C ARG A 36 -7.63 -6.85 5.85
N LEU A 37 -6.77 -7.71 6.40
CA LEU A 37 -5.97 -7.40 7.59
C LEU A 37 -4.95 -6.29 7.31
N VAL A 38 -4.36 -6.27 6.10
CA VAL A 38 -3.49 -5.17 5.66
C VAL A 38 -4.26 -3.86 5.66
N GLY A 39 -5.49 -3.84 5.13
CA GLY A 39 -6.35 -2.65 5.17
C GLY A 39 -6.59 -2.15 6.60
N TYR A 40 -6.84 -3.05 7.56
CA TYR A 40 -7.02 -2.68 8.98
C TYR A 40 -5.73 -2.18 9.64
N ALA A 41 -4.58 -2.77 9.32
CA ALA A 41 -3.29 -2.31 9.81
C ALA A 41 -3.01 -0.89 9.29
N LEU A 42 -3.15 -0.67 7.98
CA LEU A 42 -2.89 0.63 7.37
C LEU A 42 -3.86 1.71 7.83
N PHE A 43 -5.12 1.37 8.10
CA PHE A 43 -6.06 2.32 8.71
C PHE A 43 -5.61 2.83 10.08
N ARG A 44 -4.83 2.04 10.84
CA ARG A 44 -4.25 2.49 12.12
C ARG A 44 -2.91 3.20 11.98
N ALA A 45 -2.29 3.12 10.80
CA ALA A 45 -0.98 3.71 10.51
C ALA A 45 -1.08 4.99 9.69
N THR A 46 -2.27 5.55 9.53
CA THR A 46 -2.51 6.80 8.81
C THR A 46 -2.12 8.04 9.61
N ASP A 47 -1.82 7.87 10.90
CA ASP A 47 -1.09 8.85 11.70
C ASP A 47 0.40 8.78 11.35
N ASP A 48 1.00 9.92 11.00
CA ASP A 48 2.38 10.03 10.51
C ASP A 48 3.42 9.62 11.59
N THR A 49 3.00 9.40 12.84
CA THR A 49 3.82 8.90 13.96
C THR A 49 4.55 7.58 13.68
N LEU A 50 4.03 6.73 12.79
CA LEU A 50 4.64 5.43 12.48
C LEU A 50 5.58 5.45 11.26
N ALA A 51 5.68 6.56 10.52
CA ALA A 51 6.46 6.67 9.29
C ALA A 51 6.23 5.50 8.31
N VAL A 52 4.98 5.03 8.20
CA VAL A 52 4.58 3.97 7.26
C VAL A 52 4.03 4.65 6.00
N PRO A 53 4.58 4.40 4.79
CA PRO A 53 4.10 5.00 3.54
C PRO A 53 2.80 4.32 3.08
N TRP A 54 1.75 4.42 3.90
CA TRP A 54 0.47 3.74 3.72
C TRP A 54 -0.19 4.08 2.38
N HIS A 55 0.07 5.27 1.84
CA HIS A 55 -0.49 5.74 0.57
C HIS A 55 -0.04 4.90 -0.62
N ARG A 56 1.11 4.22 -0.53
CA ARG A 56 1.65 3.33 -1.57
C ARG A 56 0.93 1.98 -1.69
N VAL A 57 -0.14 1.73 -0.91
CA VAL A 57 -0.90 0.48 -0.99
C VAL A 57 -2.30 0.70 -1.55
N VAL A 58 -2.59 0.05 -2.67
CA VAL A 58 -3.84 0.19 -3.43
C VAL A 58 -4.61 -1.13 -3.58
N ASN A 59 -5.83 -1.08 -4.11
CA ASN A 59 -6.60 -2.30 -4.36
C ASN A 59 -6.04 -3.10 -5.56
N ALA A 60 -6.54 -4.31 -5.77
CA ALA A 60 -6.09 -5.19 -6.86
C ALA A 60 -6.42 -4.67 -8.27
N LYS A 61 -7.29 -3.66 -8.38
CA LYS A 61 -7.64 -2.99 -9.63
C LYS A 61 -6.77 -1.75 -9.90
N GLY A 62 -5.82 -1.43 -9.03
CA GLY A 62 -5.03 -0.20 -9.16
C GLY A 62 -5.83 1.05 -8.81
N GLU A 63 -6.80 0.95 -7.89
CA GLU A 63 -7.62 2.09 -7.45
C GLU A 63 -7.38 2.35 -5.97
N ILE A 64 -7.58 3.61 -5.57
CA ILE A 64 -7.63 4.00 -4.17
C ILE A 64 -8.91 3.43 -3.54
N SER A 65 -8.75 2.73 -2.42
CA SER A 65 -9.89 2.11 -1.75
C SER A 65 -10.76 3.15 -1.05
N MET A 66 -11.94 3.44 -1.59
CA MET A 66 -12.91 4.31 -0.92
C MET A 66 -13.57 3.59 0.27
N SER A 67 -13.73 4.29 1.39
CA SER A 67 -14.53 3.81 2.52
C SER A 67 -15.05 5.00 3.33
N PRO A 68 -16.32 5.00 3.76
CA PRO A 68 -16.84 6.05 4.64
C PRO A 68 -16.05 6.20 5.95
N ARG A 69 -15.40 5.12 6.40
CA ARG A 69 -14.57 5.11 7.61
C ARG A 69 -13.24 5.86 7.45
N ARG A 70 -12.86 6.25 6.23
CA ARG A 70 -11.63 6.99 5.92
C ARG A 70 -11.83 8.50 5.93
N GLU A 71 -13.04 9.01 6.18
CA GLU A 71 -13.29 10.44 6.47
C GLU A 71 -12.64 11.43 5.48
N GLY A 72 -12.72 11.15 4.19
CA GLY A 72 -11.79 11.75 3.24
C GLY A 72 -10.60 10.82 3.11
N MET A 73 -9.36 11.19 3.45
CA MET A 73 -8.11 10.40 3.30
C MET A 73 -7.81 9.76 1.93
N ASP A 74 -8.79 9.46 1.10
CA ASP A 74 -8.70 9.02 -0.29
C ASP A 74 -8.09 10.11 -1.18
N HIS A 75 -8.50 11.36 -0.97
CA HIS A 75 -7.89 12.54 -1.58
C HIS A 75 -6.45 12.76 -1.11
N ILE A 76 -6.15 12.49 0.17
CA ILE A 76 -4.78 12.56 0.71
C ILE A 76 -3.92 11.46 0.08
N GLN A 77 -4.45 10.24 -0.02
CA GLN A 77 -3.75 9.13 -0.66
C GLN A 77 -3.38 9.47 -2.10
N ARG A 78 -4.34 10.00 -2.86
CA ARG A 78 -4.15 10.44 -4.23
C ARG A 78 -3.06 11.51 -4.33
N SER A 79 -3.19 12.57 -3.56
CA SER A 79 -2.23 13.68 -3.57
C SER A 79 -0.81 13.23 -3.24
N ARG A 80 -0.64 12.35 -2.22
CA ARG A 80 0.67 11.77 -1.89
C ARG A 80 1.22 10.94 -3.05
N LEU A 81 0.42 10.11 -3.69
CA LEU A 81 0.86 9.29 -4.84
C LEU A 81 1.23 10.16 -6.06
N GLU A 82 0.44 11.17 -6.38
CA GLU A 82 0.71 12.11 -7.47
C GLU A 82 2.00 12.92 -7.21
N ALA A 83 2.27 13.28 -5.95
CA ALA A 83 3.55 13.88 -5.54
C ALA A 83 4.74 12.91 -5.68
N GLU A 84 4.50 11.60 -5.84
CA GLU A 84 5.52 10.61 -6.21
C GLU A 84 5.63 10.35 -7.72
N GLY A 85 4.93 11.14 -8.53
CA GLY A 85 4.93 11.00 -9.99
C GLY A 85 3.98 9.91 -10.52
N ILE A 86 3.10 9.38 -9.67
CA ILE A 86 2.11 8.39 -10.10
C ILE A 86 0.94 9.09 -10.78
N VAL A 87 0.71 8.73 -12.04
CA VAL A 87 -0.38 9.27 -12.85
C VAL A 87 -1.61 8.37 -12.79
N PHE A 88 -2.77 8.98 -12.56
CA PHE A 88 -4.08 8.33 -12.62
C PHE A 88 -4.80 8.63 -13.93
N LYS A 89 -5.49 7.63 -14.48
CA LYS A 89 -6.53 7.80 -15.50
C LYS A 89 -7.88 7.61 -14.84
N ALA A 90 -8.70 8.65 -14.81
CA ALA A 90 -9.92 8.71 -13.98
C ALA A 90 -9.60 8.39 -12.52
N ASN A 91 -9.93 7.19 -12.00
CA ASN A 91 -9.65 6.78 -10.61
C ASN A 91 -8.66 5.61 -10.49
N GLN A 92 -7.99 5.26 -11.59
CA GLN A 92 -7.13 4.08 -11.66
C GLN A 92 -5.71 4.45 -12.07
N LEU A 93 -4.71 3.84 -11.41
CA LEU A 93 -3.32 3.84 -11.84
C LEU A 93 -3.00 2.54 -12.60
N SER A 94 -1.95 2.56 -13.43
CA SER A 94 -1.48 1.35 -14.13
C SER A 94 -0.59 0.50 -13.22
N LEU A 95 -1.10 -0.64 -12.73
CA LEU A 95 -0.30 -1.59 -11.98
C LEU A 95 0.87 -2.15 -12.80
N ASN A 96 0.73 -2.30 -14.12
CA ASN A 96 1.84 -2.75 -14.96
C ASN A 96 3.03 -1.78 -14.94
N ARG A 97 2.76 -0.49 -14.69
CA ARG A 97 3.80 0.55 -14.66
C ARG A 97 4.38 0.76 -13.26
N TYR A 98 3.52 0.80 -12.24
CA TYR A 98 3.92 1.25 -10.90
C TYR A 98 4.00 0.13 -9.86
N ARG A 99 3.57 -1.10 -10.17
CA ARG A 99 3.59 -2.18 -9.18
C ARG A 99 5.03 -2.53 -8.81
N TRP A 100 5.29 -2.48 -7.51
CA TRP A 100 6.55 -2.89 -6.92
C TRP A 100 6.82 -4.37 -7.19
N GLN A 101 8.01 -4.67 -7.70
CA GLN A 101 8.51 -6.02 -7.93
C GLN A 101 9.78 -6.19 -7.08
N PRO A 102 9.65 -6.66 -5.83
CA PRO A 102 10.84 -6.90 -5.01
C PRO A 102 11.71 -7.98 -5.64
N ASP A 103 13.02 -7.79 -5.57
CA ASP A 103 13.97 -8.85 -5.85
C ASP A 103 13.90 -9.87 -4.70
N LEU A 104 13.31 -11.03 -4.98
CA LEU A 104 13.17 -12.11 -4.01
C LEU A 104 14.42 -12.98 -3.90
N THR A 105 15.44 -12.75 -4.74
CA THR A 105 16.69 -13.54 -4.75
C THR A 105 17.63 -13.18 -3.60
N GLN A 106 17.29 -12.19 -2.78
CA GLN A 106 18.11 -11.73 -1.64
C GLN A 106 17.65 -12.29 -0.28
N PHE A 107 16.78 -13.30 -0.27
CA PHE A 107 16.26 -13.92 0.95
C PHE A 107 16.72 -15.38 1.16
N ASP A 108 17.75 -15.83 0.44
CA ASP A 108 18.43 -17.12 0.67
C ASP A 108 19.57 -16.99 1.70
#